data_AF-X1TGL9-F1
#
_entry.id   AF-X1TGL9-F1
#
_cell.length_a   1.000
_cell.length_b   1.000
_cell.length_c   1.000
_cell.angle_alpha   90.00
_cell.angle_beta   90.00
_cell.angle_gamma   90.00
#
_symmetry.space_group_name_H-M   'P 1'
#
loop_
_entity.id
_entity.type
_entity.pdbx_description
1 polymer ?
#
loop_
_entity_poly.entity_id
_entity_poly.type
_entity_poly.pdbx_seq_one_letter_code
_entity_poly.pdbx_strand_id
1 'polypeptide(L)'
;IHLGQSVVLRWDLADAEFAYLRYGDAEEGIVAPGNKMVNPSSTTTYTLVAGNAAGETTAQLIIAVIPLAGPVVVLDFLTAAPLATWSNGSDILPWSGSDVDPRGFASWHDDALLEDGSQVSRVLESYPEWVAGGRIVGDFGLPRPIQAGDRFKTRVGFLQGAGGSVKFIVAAMGGTLSSIPVVVAVDDTGSDGLLRTIDGDLGPVAGGTIIRLMVETGPSGGQNQAVWANPRIEH
;
A
#
# COMPACT_ATOMS: atom_id res chain seq x y z
N ILE A 1 4.55 24.06 7.42
CA ILE A 1 5.66 23.15 7.08
C ILE A 1 5.13 21.74 6.88
N HIS A 2 5.89 20.84 6.27
CA HIS A 2 5.57 19.41 6.20
C HIS A 2 6.07 18.67 7.46
N LEU A 3 5.47 17.51 7.75
CA LEU A 3 5.89 16.62 8.82
C LEU A 3 7.42 16.38 8.78
N GLY A 4 8.08 16.53 9.94
CA GLY A 4 9.52 16.30 10.07
C GLY A 4 10.40 17.47 9.62
N GLN A 5 9.84 18.58 9.13
CA GLN A 5 10.61 19.79 8.84
C GLN A 5 10.91 20.59 10.12
N SER A 6 12.08 21.24 10.12
CA SER A 6 12.52 22.13 11.19
C SER A 6 12.11 23.59 10.92
N VAL A 7 11.79 24.33 11.98
CA VAL A 7 11.57 25.78 11.94
C VAL A 7 12.41 26.43 13.04
N VAL A 8 12.98 27.60 12.78
CA VAL A 8 13.68 28.40 13.79
C VAL A 8 12.73 29.48 14.30
N LEU A 9 12.33 29.35 15.57
CA LEU A 9 11.66 30.39 16.33
C LEU A 9 12.67 31.45 16.74
N ARG A 10 12.28 32.73 16.72
CA ARG A 10 13.09 33.86 17.19
C ARG A 10 12.22 34.79 18.02
N TRP A 11 12.79 35.32 19.09
CA TRP A 11 12.10 36.25 19.97
C TRP A 11 13.07 37.28 20.56
N ASP A 12 12.51 38.41 20.95
CA ASP A 12 13.17 39.46 21.71
C ASP A 12 12.14 40.02 22.70
N LEU A 13 12.59 40.48 23.87
CA LEU A 13 11.75 40.91 24.98
C LEU A 13 12.31 42.19 25.60
N ALA A 14 11.42 43.04 26.12
CA ALA A 14 11.79 44.23 26.88
C ALA A 14 11.22 44.14 28.30
N ASP A 15 12.00 44.58 29.28
CA ASP A 15 11.63 44.69 30.70
C ASP A 15 11.11 43.38 31.35
N ALA A 16 11.45 42.22 30.78
CA ALA A 16 11.08 40.91 31.31
C ALA A 16 12.12 40.42 32.32
N GLU A 17 11.68 40.04 33.52
CA GLU A 17 12.53 39.40 34.55
C GLU A 17 12.56 37.88 34.39
N PHE A 18 11.51 37.29 33.79
CA PHE A 18 11.44 35.89 33.42
C PHE A 18 10.70 35.73 32.09
N ALA A 19 10.99 34.63 31.39
CA ALA A 19 10.27 34.24 30.20
C ALA A 19 10.24 32.73 30.03
N TYR A 20 9.17 32.23 29.42
CA TYR A 20 9.01 30.82 29.10
C TYR A 20 8.30 30.62 27.77
N LEU A 21 8.64 29.52 27.09
CA LEU A 21 7.99 29.07 25.87
C LEU A 21 7.12 27.85 26.19
N ARG A 22 5.81 27.97 25.97
CA ARG A 22 4.82 26.88 26.10
C ARG A 22 4.48 26.29 24.75
N TYR A 23 4.45 24.96 24.64
CA TYR A 23 4.00 24.25 23.43
C TYR A 23 3.61 22.81 23.78
N GLY A 24 2.41 22.39 23.35
CA GLY A 24 1.83 21.13 23.83
C GLY A 24 1.71 21.13 25.35
N ASP A 25 2.22 20.07 25.99
CA ASP A 25 2.29 19.94 27.45
C ASP A 25 3.62 20.42 28.05
N ALA A 26 4.52 20.99 27.23
CA ALA A 26 5.82 21.46 27.66
C ALA A 26 5.81 22.95 27.99
N GLU A 27 6.56 23.30 29.04
CA GLU A 27 6.93 24.68 29.39
C GLU A 27 8.44 24.71 29.64
N GLU A 28 9.11 25.70 29.07
CA GLU A 28 10.56 25.80 29.12
C GLU A 28 10.97 27.25 29.37
N GLY A 29 11.78 27.49 30.40
CA GLY A 29 12.38 28.80 30.66
C GLY A 29 13.34 29.21 29.55
N ILE A 30 13.28 30.46 29.11
CA ILE A 30 14.09 30.99 28.02
C ILE A 30 14.70 32.35 28.37
N VAL A 31 15.74 32.72 27.64
CA VAL A 31 16.38 34.05 27.72
C VAL A 31 16.10 34.87 26.45
N ALA A 32 16.20 36.19 26.54
CA ALA A 32 15.99 37.10 25.42
C ALA A 32 17.17 38.08 25.23
N PRO A 33 17.52 38.46 23.98
CA PRO A 33 16.99 37.90 22.73
C PRO A 33 17.42 36.44 22.54
N GLY A 34 16.58 35.65 21.87
CA GLY A 34 16.78 34.21 21.76
C GLY A 34 16.20 33.59 20.48
N ASN A 35 16.65 32.37 20.20
CA ASN A 35 16.10 31.57 19.12
C ASN A 35 16.12 30.08 19.48
N LYS A 36 15.25 29.30 18.84
CA LYS A 36 15.17 27.85 19.03
C LYS A 36 14.70 27.15 17.77
N MET A 37 15.41 26.09 17.39
CA MET A 37 14.94 25.17 16.36
C MET A 37 13.92 24.20 16.94
N VAL A 38 12.77 24.07 16.28
CA VAL A 38 11.68 23.16 16.64
C VAL A 38 11.33 22.27 15.46
N ASN A 39 10.87 21.05 15.75
CA ASN A 39 10.50 20.04 14.77
C ASN A 39 9.08 19.49 15.09
N PRO A 40 8.03 20.30 14.97
CA PRO A 40 6.69 19.85 15.35
C PRO A 40 6.20 18.72 14.45
N SER A 41 5.64 17.67 15.05
CA SER A 41 5.04 16.52 14.35
C SER A 41 3.55 16.69 14.04
N SER A 42 2.91 17.69 14.65
CA SER A 42 1.53 18.09 14.41
C SER A 42 1.43 19.61 14.45
N THR A 43 0.28 20.17 14.04
CA THR A 43 0.08 21.63 14.12
C THR A 43 0.14 22.05 15.59
N THR A 44 1.16 22.84 15.93
CA THR A 44 1.47 23.22 17.31
C THR A 44 1.41 24.72 17.48
N THR A 45 0.73 25.15 18.54
CA THR A 45 0.73 26.54 18.99
C THR A 45 1.87 26.73 19.98
N TYR A 46 2.79 27.64 19.65
CA TYR A 46 3.86 28.08 20.53
C TYR A 46 3.42 29.39 21.20
N THR A 47 3.40 29.42 22.52
CA THR A 47 3.06 30.60 23.31
C THR A 47 4.29 31.07 24.06
N LEU A 48 4.81 32.23 23.68
CA LEU A 48 5.84 32.93 24.43
C LEU A 48 5.18 33.72 25.54
N VAL A 49 5.68 33.60 26.76
CA VAL A 49 5.23 34.39 27.91
C VAL A 49 6.42 35.07 28.54
N ALA A 50 6.23 36.35 28.88
CA ALA A 50 7.24 37.18 29.50
C ALA A 50 6.59 37.92 30.68
N GLY A 51 7.30 38.04 31.79
CA GLY A 51 6.76 38.73 32.95
C GLY A 51 7.81 39.38 33.83
N ASN A 52 7.33 40.28 34.68
CA ASN A 52 8.06 40.99 35.72
C ASN A 52 7.12 41.27 36.90
N ALA A 53 7.58 42.05 37.87
CA ALA A 53 6.77 42.45 39.03
C ALA A 53 5.41 43.12 38.69
N ALA A 54 5.21 43.68 37.50
CA ALA A 54 3.95 44.29 37.07
C ALA A 54 2.95 43.29 36.46
N GLY A 55 3.39 42.08 36.10
CA GLY A 55 2.54 41.02 35.55
C GLY A 55 3.17 40.28 34.37
N GLU A 56 2.34 39.50 33.66
CA GLU A 56 2.74 38.70 32.51
C GLU A 56 2.06 39.20 31.21
N THR A 57 2.76 39.03 30.09
CA THR A 57 2.22 39.20 28.74
C THR A 57 2.53 37.97 27.89
N THR A 58 1.73 37.73 26.85
CA THR A 58 1.88 36.55 25.98
C THR A 58 1.87 36.92 24.50
N ALA A 59 2.60 36.15 23.70
CA ALA A 59 2.56 36.19 22.23
C ALA A 59 2.44 34.76 21.68
N GLN A 60 1.66 34.58 20.62
CA GLN A 60 1.41 33.26 20.03
C GLN A 60 1.89 33.16 18.60
N LEU A 61 2.45 32.01 18.25
CA LEU A 61 2.79 31.61 16.89
C LEU A 61 2.27 30.20 16.64
N ILE A 62 1.45 30.02 15.60
CA ILE A 62 0.96 28.70 15.18
C ILE A 62 1.86 28.20 14.05
N ILE A 63 2.51 27.06 14.27
CA ILE A 63 3.19 26.34 13.19
C ILE A 63 2.23 25.27 12.65
N ALA A 64 1.64 25.56 11.49
CA ALA A 64 0.83 24.58 10.77
C ALA A 64 1.74 23.48 10.18
N VAL A 65 1.50 22.23 10.59
CA VAL A 65 2.14 21.04 10.03
C VAL A 65 1.14 20.36 9.10
N ILE A 66 1.51 20.29 7.84
CA ILE A 66 0.79 19.52 6.82
C ILE A 66 1.31 18.09 6.93
N PRO A 67 0.48 17.12 7.33
CA PRO A 67 0.88 15.71 7.28
C PRO A 67 1.25 15.38 5.85
N LEU A 68 2.29 14.56 5.63
CA LEU A 68 2.35 13.88 4.34
C LEU A 68 1.09 13.02 4.25
N ALA A 69 0.28 13.21 3.22
CA ALA A 69 -0.79 12.27 2.92
C ALA A 69 -0.11 10.91 2.75
N GLY A 70 -0.41 9.96 3.65
CA GLY A 70 0.03 8.58 3.46
C GLY A 70 -0.63 8.01 2.20
N PRO A 71 -0.11 6.89 1.67
CA PRO A 71 -0.70 6.23 0.52
C PRO A 71 -2.18 5.94 0.78
N VAL A 72 -3.05 6.38 -0.12
CA VAL A 72 -4.50 6.13 -0.05
C VAL A 72 -4.79 4.84 -0.79
N VAL A 73 -5.40 3.85 -0.12
CA VAL A 73 -5.83 2.62 -0.78
C VAL A 73 -6.98 2.94 -1.74
N VAL A 74 -6.72 2.76 -3.03
CA VAL A 74 -7.68 2.98 -4.12
C VAL A 74 -8.53 1.73 -4.34
N LEU A 75 -7.91 0.55 -4.25
CA LEU A 75 -8.59 -0.73 -4.37
C LEU A 75 -7.87 -1.78 -3.51
N ASP A 76 -8.63 -2.51 -2.71
CA ASP A 76 -8.20 -3.75 -2.07
C ASP A 76 -8.76 -4.94 -2.86
N PHE A 77 -7.88 -5.77 -3.43
CA PHE A 77 -8.29 -6.87 -4.29
C PHE A 77 -8.85 -8.05 -3.49
N LEU A 78 -8.54 -8.18 -2.19
CA LEU A 78 -9.17 -9.23 -1.36
C LEU A 78 -10.66 -8.95 -1.21
N THR A 79 -11.02 -7.70 -0.92
CA THR A 79 -12.43 -7.27 -0.84
C THR A 79 -13.12 -7.30 -2.20
N ALA A 80 -12.40 -6.98 -3.28
CA ALA A 80 -12.97 -6.93 -4.63
C ALA A 80 -13.05 -8.29 -5.35
N ALA A 81 -12.33 -9.32 -4.88
CA ALA A 81 -12.26 -10.64 -5.53
C ALA A 81 -13.63 -11.28 -5.84
N PRO A 82 -14.67 -11.18 -4.99
CA PRO A 82 -16.00 -11.70 -5.32
C PRO A 82 -16.71 -10.98 -6.48
N LEU A 83 -16.27 -9.78 -6.84
CA LEU A 83 -16.85 -8.96 -7.90
C LEU A 83 -16.04 -9.04 -9.21
N ALA A 84 -14.87 -9.67 -9.19
CA ALA A 84 -14.03 -9.84 -10.36
C ALA A 84 -14.62 -10.86 -11.33
N THR A 85 -14.27 -10.73 -12.61
CA THR A 85 -14.55 -11.79 -13.59
C THR A 85 -13.39 -12.78 -13.58
N TRP A 86 -13.67 -14.02 -13.17
CA TRP A 86 -12.71 -15.10 -13.12
C TRP A 86 -12.77 -15.98 -14.36
N SER A 87 -11.62 -16.38 -14.89
CA SER A 87 -11.53 -17.28 -16.05
C SER A 87 -10.19 -18.01 -16.11
N ASN A 88 -10.13 -19.16 -16.80
CA ASN A 88 -8.86 -19.73 -17.30
C ASN A 88 -8.48 -19.15 -18.69
N GLY A 89 -9.24 -18.16 -19.15
CA GLY A 89 -9.10 -17.51 -20.45
C GLY A 89 -9.80 -18.20 -21.62
N SER A 90 -10.44 -19.36 -21.42
CA SER A 90 -11.44 -19.93 -22.34
C SER A 90 -12.83 -19.98 -21.70
N ASP A 91 -12.90 -20.35 -20.43
CA ASP A 91 -14.11 -20.53 -19.64
C ASP A 91 -14.20 -19.48 -18.53
N ILE A 92 -15.41 -19.00 -18.29
CA ILE A 92 -15.72 -18.21 -17.09
C ILE A 92 -15.85 -19.15 -15.90
N LEU A 93 -15.18 -18.81 -14.81
CA LEU A 93 -15.13 -19.60 -13.57
C LEU A 93 -15.93 -18.92 -12.46
N PRO A 94 -16.58 -19.69 -11.57
CA PRO A 94 -17.33 -19.12 -10.47
C PRO A 94 -16.38 -18.61 -9.37
N TRP A 95 -16.86 -17.62 -8.63
CA TRP A 95 -16.34 -17.26 -7.31
C TRP A 95 -17.30 -17.73 -6.21
N SER A 96 -16.86 -18.30 -5.10
CA SER A 96 -15.55 -18.90 -4.85
C SER A 96 -15.46 -20.25 -5.57
N GLY A 97 -14.37 -20.51 -6.29
CA GLY A 97 -14.22 -21.75 -7.04
C GLY A 97 -13.97 -22.97 -6.15
N SER A 98 -14.19 -24.16 -6.70
CA SER A 98 -13.95 -25.43 -6.01
C SER A 98 -12.49 -25.84 -6.15
N ASP A 99 -11.89 -26.33 -5.06
CA ASP A 99 -10.52 -26.81 -4.98
C ASP A 99 -10.22 -28.09 -5.81
N VAL A 100 -11.27 -28.72 -6.35
CA VAL A 100 -11.18 -29.89 -7.22
C VAL A 100 -11.59 -29.62 -8.67
N ASP A 101 -11.83 -28.36 -9.06
CA ASP A 101 -12.14 -28.01 -10.44
C ASP A 101 -10.86 -28.02 -11.31
N PRO A 102 -10.74 -28.92 -12.31
CA PRO A 102 -9.53 -29.02 -13.13
C PRO A 102 -9.31 -27.79 -14.03
N ARG A 103 -10.35 -26.96 -14.22
CA ARG A 103 -10.25 -25.70 -14.97
C ARG A 103 -9.54 -24.61 -14.17
N GLY A 104 -9.20 -24.87 -12.91
CA GLY A 104 -8.64 -23.90 -11.98
C GLY A 104 -9.71 -23.21 -11.14
N PHE A 105 -9.28 -22.46 -10.14
CA PHE A 105 -10.15 -21.71 -9.25
C PHE A 105 -9.46 -20.49 -8.64
N ALA A 106 -10.27 -19.59 -8.11
CA ALA A 106 -9.81 -18.58 -7.18
C ALA A 106 -10.76 -18.54 -5.97
N SER A 107 -10.18 -18.32 -4.80
CA SER A 107 -10.90 -18.27 -3.52
C SER A 107 -10.10 -17.47 -2.50
N TRP A 108 -10.75 -17.11 -1.39
CA TRP A 108 -10.01 -16.72 -0.21
C TRP A 108 -9.40 -17.95 0.45
N HIS A 109 -8.22 -17.76 1.03
CA HIS A 109 -7.60 -18.70 1.96
C HIS A 109 -7.30 -17.95 3.25
N ASP A 110 -7.97 -18.33 4.33
CA ASP A 110 -7.83 -17.72 5.64
C ASP A 110 -6.73 -18.40 6.45
N ASP A 111 -6.09 -17.65 7.36
CA ASP A 111 -5.01 -18.12 8.23
C ASP A 111 -3.87 -18.84 7.48
N ALA A 112 -3.59 -18.38 6.26
CA ALA A 112 -2.66 -18.98 5.31
C ALA A 112 -1.22 -19.00 5.86
N LEU A 113 -0.63 -20.19 5.89
CA LEU A 113 0.80 -20.37 6.12
C LEU A 113 1.52 -20.39 4.77
N LEU A 114 2.40 -19.43 4.56
CA LEU A 114 3.09 -19.21 3.29
C LEU A 114 4.44 -19.92 3.26
N GLU A 115 5.03 -20.06 2.08
CA GLU A 115 6.29 -20.78 1.86
C GLU A 115 7.49 -20.23 2.65
N ASP A 116 7.50 -18.93 2.98
CA ASP A 116 8.53 -18.31 3.83
C ASP A 116 8.29 -18.54 5.34
N GLY A 117 7.27 -19.33 5.69
CA GLY A 117 6.85 -19.61 7.05
C GLY A 117 6.01 -18.50 7.70
N SER A 118 5.71 -17.42 6.99
CA SER A 118 4.84 -16.36 7.50
C SER A 118 3.37 -16.80 7.52
N GLN A 119 2.63 -16.37 8.54
CA GLN A 119 1.19 -16.57 8.64
C GLN A 119 0.46 -15.27 8.27
N VAL A 120 -0.47 -15.36 7.34
CA VAL A 120 -1.26 -14.23 6.83
C VAL A 120 -2.73 -14.52 7.02
N SER A 121 -3.48 -13.58 7.62
CA SER A 121 -4.89 -13.80 7.98
C SER A 121 -5.78 -14.13 6.79
N ARG A 122 -5.50 -13.57 5.61
CA ARG A 122 -6.18 -13.87 4.37
C ARG A 122 -5.31 -13.58 3.16
N VAL A 123 -5.32 -14.49 2.21
CA VAL A 123 -4.76 -14.30 0.87
C VAL A 123 -5.79 -14.59 -0.21
N LEU A 124 -5.53 -14.11 -1.42
CA LEU A 124 -6.23 -14.54 -2.61
C LEU A 124 -5.48 -15.74 -3.18
N GLU A 125 -6.05 -16.93 -3.01
CA GLU A 125 -5.55 -18.14 -3.64
C GLU A 125 -5.99 -18.16 -5.10
N SER A 126 -5.05 -18.49 -5.98
CA SER A 126 -5.24 -18.53 -7.42
C SER A 126 -4.61 -19.81 -7.93
N TYR A 127 -5.46 -20.75 -8.32
CA TYR A 127 -5.04 -22.04 -8.84
C TYR A 127 -5.30 -22.07 -10.35
N PRO A 128 -4.25 -22.01 -11.20
CA PRO A 128 -4.37 -22.13 -12.64
C PRO A 128 -5.01 -23.43 -13.11
N GLU A 129 -5.53 -23.44 -14.34
CA GLU A 129 -5.96 -24.68 -15.00
C GLU A 129 -4.87 -25.78 -14.99
N TRP A 130 -5.28 -27.03 -14.79
CA TRP A 130 -4.38 -28.18 -14.59
C TRP A 130 -3.80 -28.73 -15.89
N VAL A 131 -3.27 -27.83 -16.72
CA VAL A 131 -2.60 -28.12 -17.98
C VAL A 131 -1.29 -27.35 -18.07
N ALA A 132 -0.39 -27.78 -18.96
CA ALA A 132 0.84 -27.04 -19.24
C ALA A 132 0.51 -25.69 -19.89
N GLY A 133 1.02 -24.59 -19.31
CA GLY A 133 0.64 -23.24 -19.74
C GLY A 133 -0.81 -22.85 -19.37
N GLY A 134 -1.44 -23.62 -18.48
CA GLY A 134 -2.73 -23.28 -17.89
C GLY A 134 -2.64 -21.96 -17.12
N ARG A 135 -3.77 -21.29 -16.96
CA ARG A 135 -3.83 -20.00 -16.27
C ARG A 135 -5.09 -19.85 -15.45
N ILE A 136 -5.04 -18.91 -14.52
CA ILE A 136 -6.21 -18.32 -13.85
C ILE A 136 -6.08 -16.81 -13.97
N VAL A 137 -7.18 -16.15 -14.30
CA VAL A 137 -7.26 -14.73 -14.59
C VAL A 137 -8.41 -14.14 -13.78
N GLY A 138 -8.12 -13.10 -13.01
CA GLY A 138 -9.11 -12.23 -12.37
C GLY A 138 -9.06 -10.84 -12.98
N ASP A 139 -10.15 -10.41 -13.63
CA ASP A 139 -10.32 -9.05 -14.14
C ASP A 139 -11.16 -8.22 -13.15
N PHE A 140 -10.52 -7.19 -12.58
CA PHE A 140 -11.07 -6.34 -11.53
C PHE A 140 -11.42 -4.96 -12.08
N GLY A 141 -12.70 -4.60 -12.06
CA GLY A 141 -13.14 -3.23 -12.37
C GLY A 141 -12.68 -2.25 -11.28
N LEU A 142 -12.14 -1.11 -11.70
CA LEU A 142 -11.66 -0.08 -10.78
C LEU A 142 -12.76 0.93 -10.41
N PRO A 143 -12.75 1.48 -9.17
CA PRO A 143 -13.70 2.50 -8.75
C PRO A 143 -13.49 3.86 -9.44
N ARG A 144 -12.28 4.08 -9.96
CA ARG A 144 -11.91 5.19 -10.84
C ARG A 144 -10.87 4.71 -11.86
N PRO A 145 -10.71 5.39 -13.01
CA PRO A 145 -9.59 5.13 -13.90
C PRO A 145 -8.24 5.27 -13.18
N ILE A 146 -7.25 4.50 -13.64
CA ILE A 146 -5.86 4.59 -13.18
C ILE A 146 -5.35 6.02 -13.40
N GLN A 147 -4.69 6.57 -12.40
CA GLN A 147 -4.06 7.89 -12.42
C GLN A 147 -2.53 7.74 -12.35
N ALA A 148 -1.82 8.70 -12.94
CA ALA A 148 -0.38 8.79 -12.74
C ALA A 148 -0.09 8.95 -11.24
N GLY A 149 0.85 8.14 -10.73
CA GLY A 149 1.14 8.03 -9.29
C GLY A 149 0.52 6.80 -8.62
N ASP A 150 -0.49 6.17 -9.23
CA ASP A 150 -1.02 4.90 -8.71
C ASP A 150 0.04 3.79 -8.76
N ARG A 151 0.12 2.99 -7.69
CA ARG A 151 1.05 1.87 -7.54
C ARG A 151 0.28 0.60 -7.19
N PHE A 152 0.52 -0.48 -7.92
CA PHE A 152 0.06 -1.82 -7.53
C PHE A 152 1.08 -2.45 -6.58
N LYS A 153 0.63 -2.91 -5.40
CA LYS A 153 1.49 -3.51 -4.39
C LYS A 153 0.92 -4.83 -3.88
N THR A 154 1.78 -5.83 -3.74
CA THR A 154 1.45 -7.14 -3.18
C THR A 154 2.73 -7.89 -2.78
N ARG A 155 2.58 -8.94 -1.96
CA ARG A 155 3.53 -10.07 -1.98
C ARG A 155 2.88 -11.24 -2.74
N VAL A 156 3.66 -12.04 -3.45
CA VAL A 156 3.20 -13.23 -4.16
C VAL A 156 4.09 -14.41 -3.84
N GLY A 157 3.57 -15.61 -4.05
CA GLY A 157 4.28 -16.87 -3.87
C GLY A 157 3.29 -18.00 -3.65
N PHE A 158 3.60 -18.91 -2.74
CA PHE A 158 2.82 -20.13 -2.56
C PHE A 158 2.39 -20.37 -1.11
N LEU A 159 1.31 -21.16 -0.95
CA LEU A 159 1.04 -21.84 0.32
C LEU A 159 2.18 -22.78 0.68
N GLN A 160 2.45 -22.92 1.98
CA GLN A 160 3.54 -23.77 2.48
C GLN A 160 3.38 -25.22 2.00
N GLY A 161 4.46 -25.77 1.45
CA GLY A 161 4.52 -27.16 0.96
C GLY A 161 4.13 -27.34 -0.50
N ALA A 162 3.69 -26.29 -1.20
CA ALA A 162 3.44 -26.35 -2.63
C ALA A 162 4.77 -26.40 -3.42
N GLY A 163 4.88 -27.32 -4.38
CA GLY A 163 6.10 -27.52 -5.18
C GLY A 163 6.07 -26.87 -6.58
N GLY A 164 5.08 -26.03 -6.86
CA GLY A 164 4.81 -25.46 -8.18
C GLY A 164 5.78 -24.38 -8.66
N SER A 165 5.67 -24.01 -9.93
CA SER A 165 6.33 -22.84 -10.51
C SER A 165 5.36 -22.11 -11.42
N VAL A 166 5.21 -20.80 -11.20
CA VAL A 166 4.23 -19.97 -11.89
C VAL A 166 4.83 -18.62 -12.24
N LYS A 167 4.17 -17.93 -13.18
CA LYS A 167 4.41 -16.53 -13.47
C LYS A 167 3.21 -15.72 -13.00
N PHE A 168 3.46 -14.79 -12.07
CA PHE A 168 2.50 -13.78 -11.65
C PHE A 168 2.55 -12.61 -12.62
N ILE A 169 1.40 -12.17 -13.11
CA ILE A 169 1.30 -11.10 -14.10
C ILE A 169 0.24 -10.11 -13.63
N VAL A 170 0.59 -8.83 -13.62
CA VAL A 170 -0.35 -7.72 -13.46
C VAL A 170 -0.40 -6.97 -14.79
N ALA A 171 -1.59 -6.81 -15.33
CA ALA A 171 -1.82 -6.05 -16.54
C ALA A 171 -2.98 -5.07 -16.33
N ALA A 172 -3.10 -4.09 -17.22
CA ALA A 172 -4.20 -3.13 -17.19
C ALA A 172 -4.93 -3.11 -18.54
N MET A 173 -6.22 -2.79 -18.52
CA MET A 173 -7.02 -2.62 -19.75
C MET A 173 -8.24 -1.74 -19.52
N GLY A 174 -9.04 -1.57 -20.58
CA GLY A 174 -10.25 -0.76 -20.56
C GLY A 174 -9.96 0.74 -20.59
N GLY A 175 -11.02 1.54 -20.47
CA GLY A 175 -10.93 3.00 -20.53
C GLY A 175 -10.27 3.47 -21.83
N THR A 176 -9.18 4.22 -21.71
CA THR A 176 -8.43 4.78 -22.85
C THR A 176 -7.39 3.82 -23.44
N LEU A 177 -7.18 2.64 -22.84
CA LEU A 177 -6.20 1.67 -23.31
C LEU A 177 -6.75 0.88 -24.50
N SER A 178 -5.99 0.87 -25.61
CA SER A 178 -6.31 0.10 -26.82
C SER A 178 -5.69 -1.30 -26.86
N SER A 179 -4.92 -1.66 -25.83
CA SER A 179 -4.25 -2.94 -25.66
C SER A 179 -4.26 -3.36 -24.19
N ILE A 180 -3.64 -4.50 -23.88
CA ILE A 180 -3.51 -5.04 -22.52
C ILE A 180 -2.03 -5.02 -22.14
N PRO A 181 -1.44 -3.86 -21.81
CA PRO A 181 -0.05 -3.79 -21.38
C PRO A 181 0.17 -4.53 -20.06
N VAL A 182 1.26 -5.30 -20.01
CA VAL A 182 1.77 -5.88 -18.75
C VAL A 182 2.47 -4.78 -17.98
N VAL A 183 2.03 -4.57 -16.73
CA VAL A 183 2.64 -3.64 -15.78
C VAL A 183 3.87 -4.28 -15.15
N VAL A 184 3.71 -5.51 -14.66
CA VAL A 184 4.77 -6.29 -14.03
C VAL A 184 4.50 -7.77 -14.22
N ALA A 185 5.59 -8.54 -14.37
CA ALA A 185 5.53 -9.98 -14.33
C ALA A 185 6.69 -10.53 -13.52
N VAL A 186 6.43 -11.53 -12.67
CA VAL A 186 7.41 -12.13 -11.76
C VAL A 186 7.25 -13.64 -11.81
N ASP A 187 8.33 -14.34 -12.13
CA ASP A 187 8.41 -15.80 -12.02
C ASP A 187 8.69 -16.19 -10.57
N ASP A 188 8.05 -17.26 -10.09
CA ASP A 188 8.27 -17.78 -8.76
C ASP A 188 8.12 -19.30 -8.65
N THR A 189 8.68 -19.88 -7.58
CA THR A 189 8.56 -21.30 -7.29
C THR A 189 8.37 -21.57 -5.80
N GLY A 190 7.40 -22.42 -5.46
CA GLY A 190 7.10 -22.79 -4.07
C GLY A 190 8.19 -23.61 -3.35
N SER A 191 9.27 -23.94 -4.06
CA SER A 191 10.36 -24.79 -3.56
C SER A 191 11.54 -24.01 -2.99
N ASP A 192 11.57 -22.68 -3.11
CA ASP A 192 12.69 -21.88 -2.61
C ASP A 192 12.41 -21.19 -1.26
N GLY A 193 11.14 -21.21 -0.82
CA GLY A 193 10.72 -20.64 0.46
C GLY A 193 10.79 -19.12 0.49
N LEU A 194 10.70 -18.45 -0.67
CA LEU A 194 10.83 -17.01 -0.79
C LEU A 194 9.63 -16.37 -1.49
N LEU A 195 8.86 -15.59 -0.73
CA LEU A 195 7.86 -14.71 -1.34
C LEU A 195 8.50 -13.58 -2.15
N ARG A 196 7.88 -13.21 -3.27
CA ARG A 196 8.27 -12.05 -4.06
C ARG A 196 7.45 -10.83 -3.69
N THR A 197 8.10 -9.68 -3.70
CA THR A 197 7.41 -8.38 -3.56
C THR A 197 7.22 -7.77 -4.94
N ILE A 198 5.99 -7.33 -5.21
CA ILE A 198 5.65 -6.57 -6.40
C ILE A 198 5.28 -5.15 -5.96
N ASP A 199 5.91 -4.16 -6.59
CA ASP A 199 5.57 -2.74 -6.49
C ASP A 199 5.63 -2.12 -7.90
N GLY A 200 4.51 -2.19 -8.61
CA GLY A 200 4.38 -1.82 -10.01
C GLY A 200 3.86 -0.39 -10.19
N ASP A 201 4.56 0.41 -11.00
CA ASP A 201 4.12 1.73 -11.43
C ASP A 201 2.99 1.63 -12.47
N LEU A 202 1.81 2.14 -12.13
CA LEU A 202 0.64 2.16 -13.02
C LEU A 202 0.57 3.43 -13.87
N GLY A 203 1.47 4.40 -13.68
CA GLY A 203 1.53 5.63 -14.47
C GLY A 203 1.54 5.41 -15.99
N PRO A 204 2.32 4.46 -16.55
CA PRO A 204 2.32 4.16 -17.98
C PRO A 204 0.99 3.63 -18.53
N VAL A 205 0.09 3.16 -17.66
CA VAL A 205 -1.22 2.60 -18.01
C VAL A 205 -2.38 3.45 -17.49
N ALA A 206 -2.11 4.74 -17.20
CA ALA A 206 -3.12 5.71 -16.79
C ALA A 206 -4.31 5.78 -17.77
N GLY A 207 -5.51 5.94 -17.22
CA GLY A 207 -6.77 5.88 -17.96
C GLY A 207 -7.34 4.47 -18.15
N GLY A 208 -6.59 3.41 -17.81
CA GLY A 208 -7.13 2.05 -17.68
C GLY A 208 -8.21 1.97 -16.60
N THR A 209 -9.20 1.09 -16.79
CA THR A 209 -10.34 0.94 -15.85
C THR A 209 -10.45 -0.46 -15.27
N ILE A 210 -9.57 -1.37 -15.69
CA ILE A 210 -9.52 -2.75 -15.23
C ILE A 210 -8.06 -3.09 -14.90
N ILE A 211 -7.84 -3.73 -13.75
CA ILE A 211 -6.60 -4.47 -13.47
C ILE A 211 -6.86 -5.96 -13.63
N ARG A 212 -5.97 -6.62 -14.36
CA ARG A 212 -5.91 -8.06 -14.52
C ARG A 212 -4.84 -8.62 -13.61
N LEU A 213 -5.22 -9.52 -12.70
CA LEU A 213 -4.29 -10.41 -12.01
C LEU A 213 -4.31 -11.76 -12.71
N MET A 214 -3.16 -12.27 -13.10
CA MET A 214 -3.03 -13.55 -13.77
C MET A 214 -1.91 -14.37 -13.16
N VAL A 215 -2.18 -15.67 -12.99
CA VAL A 215 -1.17 -16.68 -12.67
C VAL A 215 -1.13 -17.67 -13.82
N GLU A 216 0.04 -17.88 -14.41
CA GLU A 216 0.28 -18.81 -15.52
C GLU A 216 1.24 -19.93 -15.07
N THR A 217 0.93 -21.17 -15.42
CA THR A 217 1.78 -22.32 -15.07
C THR A 217 3.00 -22.42 -15.98
N GLY A 218 4.12 -22.86 -15.42
CA GLY A 218 5.25 -23.31 -16.22
C GLY A 218 4.96 -24.60 -17.00
N PRO A 219 5.88 -25.03 -17.89
CA PRO A 219 5.70 -26.19 -18.77
C PRO A 219 5.54 -27.54 -18.05
N SER A 220 5.85 -27.62 -16.75
CA SER A 220 5.78 -28.83 -15.94
C SER A 220 4.42 -29.09 -15.29
N GLY A 221 3.41 -28.22 -15.45
CA GLY A 221 2.02 -28.48 -15.05
C GLY A 221 1.87 -29.08 -13.64
N GLY A 222 2.33 -28.35 -12.62
CA GLY A 222 2.35 -28.80 -11.22
C GLY A 222 1.28 -28.15 -10.33
N GLN A 223 1.20 -28.61 -9.07
CA GLN A 223 0.32 -28.06 -8.04
C GLN A 223 0.67 -26.59 -7.75
N ASN A 224 -0.20 -25.69 -8.17
CA ASN A 224 0.08 -24.26 -8.17
C ASN A 224 -0.90 -23.54 -7.25
N GLN A 225 -0.76 -23.79 -5.95
CA GLN A 225 -1.44 -23.05 -4.87
C GLN A 225 -0.80 -21.66 -4.72
N ALA A 226 -0.83 -20.90 -5.81
CA ALA A 226 -0.26 -19.57 -5.89
C ALA A 226 -1.15 -18.59 -5.13
N VAL A 227 -0.53 -17.63 -4.45
CA VAL A 227 -1.24 -16.70 -3.58
C VAL A 227 -0.80 -15.26 -3.83
N TRP A 228 -1.76 -14.36 -3.68
CA TRP A 228 -1.54 -12.92 -3.61
C TRP A 228 -1.83 -12.47 -2.18
N ALA A 229 -0.79 -11.98 -1.49
CA ALA A 229 -0.88 -11.48 -0.12
C ALA A 229 -0.91 -9.94 -0.10
N ASN A 230 -2.01 -9.40 0.44
CA ASN A 230 -2.32 -7.97 0.48
C ASN A 230 -2.21 -7.22 -0.89
N PRO A 231 -2.79 -7.75 -1.98
CA PRO A 231 -2.85 -7.07 -3.26
C PRO A 231 -3.74 -5.83 -3.19
N ARG A 232 -3.18 -4.68 -3.57
CA ARG A 232 -3.87 -3.37 -3.53
C ARG A 232 -3.30 -2.36 -4.51
N ILE A 233 -4.10 -1.35 -4.85
CA ILE A 233 -3.64 -0.11 -5.46
C ILE A 233 -3.55 0.96 -4.38
N GLU A 234 -2.43 1.66 -4.33
CA GLU A 234 -2.23 2.86 -3.52
C GLU A 234 -1.97 4.08 -4.44
N HIS A 235 -2.40 5.26 -3.99
CA HIS A 235 -2.05 6.55 -4.59
C HIS A 235 -1.26 7.39 -3.58
#